data_AF-A0A3E2B2E7-F1
#
_entry.id   AF-A0A3E2B2E7-F1
#
_cell.length_a   1.000
_cell.length_b   1.000
_cell.length_c   1.000
_cell.angle_alpha   90.00
_cell.angle_beta   90.00
_cell.angle_gamma   90.00
#
_symmetry.space_group_name_H-M   'P 1'
#
loop_
_entity.id
_entity.type
_entity.pdbx_description
1 polymer ?
#
loop_
_entity_poly.entity_id
_entity_poly.type
_entity_poly.pdbx_seq_one_letter_code
_entity_poly.pdbx_strand_id
1 'polypeptide(L)'
;MQTLRNKKGFICDMDGVIYHGNRLLPGVREFVDWLQREKKDFLFLTNNSGKTQRELQAKLSRMGLDIDEKHFYTSALATAQFIATQMPGARAFVIGEPGLLNALYEQGITFDDVSPDYVIVGESSSYTYDNICRAVRCVQKGARLIGTNSDLTGPTEQGIVPACRALVAPIELATGKEAYYIGKPNPLMMRTGINLLGGHSQDTVIIGDRMDTDIVAGIECGLDTVLVLSGVTDRSMIDHFPYRPRLVLQGVGDIPDAAEEGIVHLESAVG
;
A
#
# COMPACT_ATOMS: atom_id res chain seq x y z
N MET A 1 4.75 22.27 9.64
CA MET A 1 5.62 21.18 10.14
C MET A 1 5.27 20.74 11.56
N GLN A 2 5.26 21.60 12.58
CA GLN A 2 4.96 21.15 13.96
C GLN A 2 3.63 20.39 14.10
N THR A 3 2.55 20.88 13.49
CA THR A 3 1.24 20.20 13.52
C THR A 3 1.28 18.80 12.92
N LEU A 4 2.10 18.58 11.88
CA LEU A 4 2.33 17.26 11.28
C LEU A 4 3.08 16.35 12.26
N ARG A 5 4.18 16.85 12.84
CA ARG A 5 5.00 16.07 13.79
C ARG A 5 4.25 15.71 15.07
N ASN A 6 3.24 16.49 15.46
CA ASN A 6 2.37 16.21 16.60
C ASN A 6 1.35 15.09 16.32
N LYS A 7 1.19 14.62 15.07
CA LYS A 7 0.35 13.47 14.75
C LYS A 7 0.86 12.21 15.44
N LYS A 8 -0.05 11.29 15.70
CA LYS A 8 0.24 10.02 16.38
C LYS A 8 0.41 8.89 15.37
N GLY A 9 -0.48 8.85 14.37
CA GLY A 9 -0.53 7.80 13.36
C GLY A 9 0.06 8.24 12.01
N PHE A 10 0.91 7.41 11.41
CA PHE A 10 1.53 7.64 10.11
C PHE A 10 1.26 6.45 9.18
N ILE A 11 0.46 6.67 8.15
CA ILE A 11 0.29 5.72 7.06
C ILE A 11 1.19 6.16 5.91
N CYS A 12 2.12 5.31 5.51
CA CYS A 12 3.12 5.62 4.50
C CYS A 12 2.94 4.68 3.31
N ASP A 13 2.80 5.22 2.10
CA ASP A 13 3.08 4.41 0.92
C ASP A 13 4.56 3.96 0.91
N MET A 14 4.91 3.02 0.04
CA MET A 14 6.24 2.39 0.01
C MET A 14 7.05 2.77 -1.23
N ASP A 15 6.52 2.49 -2.42
CA ASP A 15 7.23 2.73 -3.68
C ASP A 15 7.18 4.23 -4.00
N GLY A 16 8.34 4.88 -4.16
CA GLY A 16 8.39 6.33 -4.35
C GLY A 16 8.33 7.17 -3.07
N VAL A 17 8.08 6.54 -1.91
CA VAL A 17 8.10 7.19 -0.57
C VAL A 17 9.24 6.68 0.31
N ILE A 18 9.40 5.35 0.39
CA ILE A 18 10.41 4.67 1.22
C ILE A 18 11.58 4.16 0.38
N TYR A 19 11.31 3.70 -0.84
CA TYR A 19 12.35 3.19 -1.73
C TYR A 19 11.96 3.32 -3.20
N HIS A 20 12.97 3.18 -4.06
CA HIS A 20 12.81 2.86 -5.48
C HIS A 20 13.54 1.55 -5.78
N GLY A 21 12.81 0.54 -6.23
CA GLY A 21 13.37 -0.79 -6.45
C GLY A 21 13.96 -1.39 -5.17
N ASN A 22 15.28 -1.50 -5.12
CA ASN A 22 16.05 -2.04 -3.98
C ASN A 22 16.92 -0.98 -3.28
N ARG A 23 16.61 0.31 -3.45
CA ARG A 23 17.36 1.42 -2.84
C ARG A 23 16.43 2.31 -2.03
N LEU A 24 16.79 2.57 -0.76
CA LEU A 24 16.08 3.55 0.06
C LEU A 24 16.19 4.95 -0.52
N LEU A 25 15.12 5.72 -0.39
CA LEU A 25 15.13 7.14 -0.72
C LEU A 25 15.90 7.93 0.36
N PRO A 26 16.42 9.13 0.01
CA PRO A 26 17.13 9.98 0.97
C PRO A 26 16.26 10.31 2.20
N GLY A 27 16.84 10.25 3.40
CA GLY A 27 16.16 10.64 4.64
C GLY A 27 15.21 9.58 5.22
N VAL A 28 15.05 8.43 4.57
CA VAL A 28 14.09 7.38 5.00
C VAL A 28 14.54 6.72 6.30
N ARG A 29 15.84 6.51 6.48
CA ARG A 29 16.37 5.92 7.72
C ARG A 29 16.09 6.85 8.89
N GLU A 30 16.42 8.12 8.73
CA GLU A 30 16.21 9.18 9.70
C GLU A 30 14.72 9.34 10.03
N PHE A 31 13.85 9.20 9.03
CA PHE A 31 12.40 9.22 9.21
C PHE A 31 11.90 8.03 10.04
N VAL A 32 12.35 6.80 9.73
CA VAL A 32 11.94 5.60 10.47
C VAL A 32 12.48 5.63 11.90
N ASP A 33 13.75 6.00 12.08
CA ASP A 33 14.36 6.15 13.40
C ASP A 33 13.61 7.21 14.24
N TRP A 34 13.18 8.30 13.60
CA TRP A 34 12.34 9.33 14.22
C TRP A 34 10.96 8.79 14.63
N LEU A 35 10.28 8.04 13.76
CA LEU A 35 8.99 7.41 14.07
C LEU A 35 9.11 6.52 15.32
N GLN A 36 10.16 5.69 15.38
CA GLN A 36 10.40 4.79 16.51
C GLN A 36 10.77 5.55 17.80
N ARG A 37 11.70 6.51 17.71
CA ARG A 37 12.14 7.34 18.84
C ARG A 37 11.00 8.14 19.47
N GLU A 38 10.16 8.75 18.63
CA GLU A 38 9.00 9.53 19.06
C GLU A 38 7.77 8.67 19.36
N LYS A 39 7.91 7.33 19.31
CA LYS A 39 6.85 6.35 19.57
C LYS A 39 5.58 6.64 18.76
N LYS A 40 5.76 6.94 17.48
CA LYS A 40 4.66 7.10 16.53
C LYS A 40 4.11 5.73 16.16
N ASP A 41 2.81 5.64 16.04
CA ASP A 41 2.16 4.48 15.43
C ASP A 41 2.28 4.64 13.92
N PHE A 42 2.86 3.66 13.22
CA PHE A 42 3.04 3.76 11.78
C PHE A 42 2.76 2.46 11.04
N LEU A 43 2.32 2.59 9.79
CA LEU A 43 1.96 1.50 8.90
C LEU A 43 2.46 1.81 7.49
N PHE A 44 3.25 0.91 6.91
CA PHE A 44 3.56 0.88 5.49
C PHE A 44 2.41 0.22 4.73
N LEU A 45 1.72 1.00 3.90
CA LEU A 45 0.49 0.61 3.21
C LEU A 45 0.70 0.63 1.70
N THR A 46 0.69 -0.56 1.07
CA THR A 46 1.04 -0.73 -0.36
C THR A 46 -0.03 -1.46 -1.16
N ASN A 47 -0.27 -1.02 -2.40
CA ASN A 47 -1.15 -1.70 -3.35
C ASN A 47 -0.56 -3.03 -3.89
N ASN A 48 0.69 -3.35 -3.59
CA ASN A 48 1.31 -4.60 -4.02
C ASN A 48 0.71 -5.81 -3.27
N SER A 49 -0.02 -6.68 -3.98
CA SER A 49 -0.58 -7.91 -3.41
C SER A 49 0.36 -9.11 -3.45
N GLY A 50 1.57 -8.98 -4.03
CA GLY A 50 2.38 -10.15 -4.35
C GLY A 50 3.29 -10.65 -3.24
N LYS A 51 3.76 -9.76 -2.38
CA LYS A 51 4.66 -10.10 -1.26
C LYS A 51 3.89 -10.24 0.05
N THR A 52 4.29 -11.22 0.84
CA THR A 52 3.92 -11.34 2.26
C THR A 52 4.56 -10.23 3.10
N GLN A 53 4.01 -9.99 4.31
CA GLN A 53 4.61 -9.03 5.26
C GLN A 53 6.05 -9.41 5.61
N ARG A 54 6.33 -10.71 5.79
CA ARG A 54 7.66 -11.23 6.05
C ARG A 54 8.66 -10.97 4.92
N GLU A 55 8.22 -11.08 3.66
CA GLU A 55 9.07 -10.75 2.51
C GLU A 55 9.33 -9.25 2.40
N LEU A 56 8.35 -8.41 2.75
CA LEU A 56 8.54 -6.96 2.81
C LEU A 56 9.51 -6.56 3.93
N GLN A 57 9.38 -7.15 5.11
CA GLN A 57 10.34 -7.02 6.21
C GLN A 57 11.75 -7.42 5.74
N ALA A 58 11.92 -8.60 5.16
CA ALA A 58 13.22 -9.06 4.67
C ALA A 58 13.79 -8.15 3.57
N LYS A 59 12.93 -7.57 2.72
CA LYS A 59 13.33 -6.56 1.73
C LYS A 59 13.86 -5.30 2.42
N LEU A 60 13.12 -4.72 3.36
CA LEU A 60 13.55 -3.53 4.08
C LEU A 60 14.82 -3.77 4.93
N SER A 61 14.93 -4.94 5.56
CA SER A 61 16.10 -5.35 6.34
C SER A 61 17.38 -5.41 5.49
N ARG A 62 17.30 -5.93 4.26
CA ARG A 62 18.43 -5.91 3.30
C ARG A 62 18.84 -4.50 2.88
N MET A 63 17.91 -3.56 2.92
CA MET A 63 18.18 -2.14 2.68
C MET A 63 18.60 -1.40 3.96
N GLY A 64 18.69 -2.12 5.08
CA GLY A 64 19.16 -1.65 6.36
C GLY A 64 18.11 -1.03 7.26
N LEU A 65 16.81 -1.25 7.02
CA LEU A 65 15.73 -0.84 7.94
C LEU A 65 15.22 -2.04 8.72
N ASP A 66 15.29 -1.98 10.05
CA ASP A 66 14.75 -3.01 10.91
C ASP A 66 13.32 -2.65 11.34
N ILE A 67 12.34 -3.34 10.75
CA ILE A 67 10.91 -3.08 10.91
C ILE A 67 10.19 -4.40 11.11
N ASP A 68 9.34 -4.46 12.12
CA ASP A 68 8.51 -5.64 12.40
C ASP A 68 7.43 -5.85 11.31
N GLU A 69 7.10 -7.11 11.03
CA GLU A 69 6.15 -7.47 9.96
C GLU A 69 4.75 -6.87 10.16
N LYS A 70 4.34 -6.59 11.41
CA LYS A 70 3.04 -5.98 11.72
C LYS A 70 2.88 -4.57 11.14
N HIS A 71 3.97 -3.90 10.79
CA HIS A 71 3.94 -2.56 10.21
C HIS A 71 3.63 -2.58 8.71
N PHE A 72 3.47 -3.72 8.06
CA PHE A 72 3.12 -3.78 6.64
C PHE A 72 1.65 -4.14 6.45
N TYR A 73 0.94 -3.40 5.60
CA TYR A 73 -0.43 -3.71 5.21
C TYR A 73 -0.58 -3.63 3.69
N THR A 74 -0.88 -4.77 3.08
CA THR A 74 -0.94 -4.92 1.61
C THR A 74 -2.38 -4.96 1.13
N SER A 75 -2.57 -4.71 -0.17
CA SER A 75 -3.87 -4.91 -0.83
C SER A 75 -4.35 -6.37 -0.74
N ALA A 76 -3.44 -7.33 -0.62
CA ALA A 76 -3.76 -8.74 -0.37
C ALA A 76 -4.45 -8.94 0.99
N LEU A 77 -3.88 -8.39 2.07
CA LEU A 77 -4.47 -8.45 3.41
C LEU A 77 -5.82 -7.74 3.45
N ALA A 78 -5.91 -6.57 2.84
CA ALA A 78 -7.16 -5.82 2.72
C ALA A 78 -8.24 -6.61 1.96
N THR A 79 -7.86 -7.28 0.88
CA THR A 79 -8.77 -8.11 0.07
C THR A 79 -9.29 -9.29 0.87
N ALA A 80 -8.39 -10.02 1.55
CA ALA A 80 -8.76 -11.17 2.35
C ALA A 80 -9.69 -10.80 3.51
N GLN A 81 -9.36 -9.73 4.23
CA GLN A 81 -10.20 -9.23 5.31
C GLN A 81 -11.57 -8.76 4.82
N PHE A 82 -11.61 -8.04 3.68
CA PHE A 82 -12.88 -7.64 3.08
C PHE A 82 -13.75 -8.87 2.79
N ILE A 83 -13.24 -9.86 2.08
CA ILE A 83 -14.01 -11.06 1.72
C ILE A 83 -14.49 -11.81 2.96
N ALA A 84 -13.63 -11.98 3.97
CA ALA A 84 -13.98 -12.66 5.21
C ALA A 84 -15.14 -11.97 5.96
N THR A 85 -15.20 -10.63 5.91
CA THR A 85 -16.33 -9.88 6.50
C THR A 85 -17.62 -9.97 5.67
N GLN A 86 -17.50 -10.09 4.34
CA GLN A 86 -18.67 -10.18 3.46
C GLN A 86 -19.27 -11.59 3.42
N MET A 87 -18.42 -12.61 3.42
CA MET A 87 -18.81 -14.02 3.31
C MET A 87 -17.79 -14.91 4.03
N PRO A 88 -17.98 -15.16 5.33
CA PRO A 88 -17.14 -16.09 6.09
C PRO A 88 -17.13 -17.49 5.43
N GLY A 89 -15.93 -18.07 5.25
CA GLY A 89 -15.77 -19.38 4.61
C GLY A 89 -15.97 -19.39 3.09
N ALA A 90 -15.88 -18.23 2.44
CA ALA A 90 -15.99 -18.12 0.98
C ALA A 90 -14.98 -19.02 0.24
N ARG A 91 -15.37 -19.40 -0.97
CA ARG A 91 -14.50 -20.06 -1.94
C ARG A 91 -14.07 -19.08 -3.02
N ALA A 92 -12.82 -19.14 -3.44
CA ALA A 92 -12.29 -18.22 -4.43
C ALA A 92 -11.49 -18.94 -5.53
N PHE A 93 -11.64 -18.47 -6.76
CA PHE A 93 -10.68 -18.71 -7.82
C PHE A 93 -9.73 -17.51 -7.89
N VAL A 94 -8.43 -17.76 -7.75
CA VAL A 94 -7.45 -16.69 -7.52
C VAL A 94 -6.37 -16.72 -8.61
N ILE A 95 -6.12 -15.57 -9.21
CA ILE A 95 -4.95 -15.30 -10.05
C ILE A 95 -4.09 -14.30 -9.27
N GLY A 96 -2.98 -14.77 -8.71
CA GLY A 96 -2.18 -13.96 -7.79
C GLY A 96 -0.90 -14.66 -7.35
N GLU A 97 0.01 -13.87 -6.79
CA GLU A 97 1.26 -14.32 -6.18
C GLU A 97 1.06 -14.84 -4.73
N PRO A 98 2.07 -15.51 -4.13
CA PRO A 98 1.96 -16.12 -2.80
C PRO A 98 1.48 -15.20 -1.68
N GLY A 99 1.81 -13.91 -1.72
CA GLY A 99 1.31 -12.93 -0.73
C GLY A 99 -0.22 -12.87 -0.68
N LEU A 100 -0.88 -12.91 -1.83
CA LEU A 100 -2.34 -12.93 -1.91
C LEU A 100 -2.92 -14.27 -1.45
N LEU A 101 -2.32 -15.38 -1.89
CA LEU A 101 -2.79 -16.72 -1.53
C LEU A 101 -2.73 -16.94 -0.02
N ASN A 102 -1.62 -16.57 0.62
CA ASN A 102 -1.44 -16.72 2.06
C ASN A 102 -2.45 -15.87 2.85
N ALA A 103 -2.63 -14.60 2.47
CA ALA A 103 -3.59 -13.71 3.12
C ALA A 103 -5.02 -14.26 3.08
N LEU A 104 -5.44 -14.80 1.94
CA LEU A 104 -6.77 -15.41 1.78
C LEU A 104 -6.91 -16.66 2.65
N TYR A 105 -5.90 -17.54 2.64
CA TYR A 105 -5.91 -18.77 3.42
C TYR A 105 -5.97 -18.52 4.93
N GLU A 106 -5.21 -17.55 5.44
CA GLU A 106 -5.22 -17.15 6.86
C GLU A 106 -6.59 -16.62 7.33
N GLN A 107 -7.39 -16.09 6.42
CA GLN A 107 -8.76 -15.64 6.68
C GLN A 107 -9.82 -16.74 6.47
N GLY A 108 -9.39 -18.00 6.24
CA GLY A 108 -10.29 -19.15 6.07
C GLY A 108 -10.98 -19.20 4.71
N ILE A 109 -10.46 -18.49 3.71
CA ILE A 109 -10.96 -18.55 2.33
C ILE A 109 -10.31 -19.76 1.64
N THR A 110 -11.13 -20.61 1.04
CA THR A 110 -10.67 -21.82 0.36
C THR A 110 -10.60 -21.61 -1.15
N PHE A 111 -9.74 -22.35 -1.84
CA PHE A 111 -9.59 -22.22 -3.29
C PHE A 111 -10.43 -23.27 -4.03
N ASP A 112 -11.22 -22.81 -5.01
CA ASP A 112 -12.12 -23.62 -5.82
C ASP A 112 -12.11 -23.11 -7.26
N ASP A 113 -11.76 -23.97 -8.23
CA ASP A 113 -11.71 -23.64 -9.65
C ASP A 113 -12.95 -24.12 -10.44
N VAL A 114 -13.92 -24.73 -9.77
CA VAL A 114 -15.16 -25.26 -10.35
C VAL A 114 -16.35 -24.35 -10.07
N SER A 115 -16.52 -23.93 -8.82
CA SER A 115 -17.69 -23.18 -8.35
C SER A 115 -17.36 -22.13 -7.27
N PRO A 116 -16.41 -21.21 -7.51
CA PRO A 116 -16.05 -20.20 -6.53
C PRO A 116 -17.17 -19.17 -6.30
N ASP A 117 -17.18 -18.57 -5.11
CA ASP A 117 -18.03 -17.42 -4.78
C ASP A 117 -17.40 -16.11 -5.28
N TYR A 118 -16.07 -16.07 -5.35
CA TYR A 118 -15.28 -14.92 -5.81
C TYR A 118 -14.25 -15.32 -6.87
N VAL A 119 -14.04 -14.45 -7.85
CA VAL A 119 -12.83 -14.45 -8.69
C VAL A 119 -11.98 -13.27 -8.24
N ILE A 120 -10.75 -13.54 -7.83
CA ILE A 120 -9.83 -12.53 -7.28
C ILE A 120 -8.59 -12.46 -8.18
N VAL A 121 -8.24 -11.25 -8.60
CA VAL A 121 -7.09 -11.01 -9.46
C VAL A 121 -6.17 -10.00 -8.81
N GLY A 122 -4.91 -10.38 -8.64
CA GLY A 122 -3.78 -9.50 -8.34
C GLY A 122 -2.71 -9.61 -9.41
N GLU A 123 -1.65 -8.80 -9.31
CA GLU A 123 -0.48 -8.96 -10.16
C GLU A 123 0.12 -10.36 -9.99
N SER A 124 0.39 -11.06 -11.09
CA SER A 124 1.04 -12.35 -11.04
C SER A 124 1.70 -12.78 -12.36
N SER A 125 2.78 -13.53 -12.21
CA SER A 125 3.41 -14.35 -13.26
C SER A 125 2.54 -15.51 -13.74
N SER A 126 1.52 -15.91 -12.97
CA SER A 126 0.55 -16.96 -13.32
C SER A 126 -0.58 -16.48 -14.24
N TYR A 127 -0.46 -15.27 -14.80
CA TYR A 127 -1.42 -14.68 -15.72
C TYR A 127 -1.36 -15.35 -17.11
N THR A 128 -2.12 -16.43 -17.28
CA THR A 128 -2.18 -17.22 -18.51
C THR A 128 -3.55 -17.13 -19.17
N TYR A 129 -3.61 -17.36 -20.49
CA TYR A 129 -4.87 -17.38 -21.23
C TYR A 129 -5.88 -18.38 -20.67
N ASP A 130 -5.43 -19.55 -20.20
CA ASP A 130 -6.31 -20.56 -19.60
C ASP A 130 -6.92 -20.07 -18.28
N ASN A 131 -6.11 -19.44 -17.41
CA ASN A 131 -6.60 -18.87 -16.16
C ASN A 131 -7.61 -17.73 -16.41
N ILE A 132 -7.37 -16.89 -17.41
CA ILE A 132 -8.34 -15.84 -17.82
C ILE A 132 -9.64 -16.49 -18.28
N CYS A 133 -9.58 -17.53 -19.12
CA CYS A 133 -10.77 -18.23 -19.59
C CYS A 133 -11.55 -18.88 -18.42
N ARG A 134 -10.85 -19.45 -17.43
CA ARG A 134 -11.47 -19.98 -16.20
C ARG A 134 -12.14 -18.88 -15.39
N ALA A 135 -11.46 -17.76 -15.16
CA ALA A 135 -12.02 -16.60 -14.47
C ALA A 135 -13.30 -16.09 -15.15
N VAL A 136 -13.27 -15.92 -16.47
CA VAL A 136 -14.44 -15.50 -17.27
C VAL A 136 -15.62 -16.46 -17.06
N ARG A 137 -15.40 -17.77 -17.14
CA ARG A 137 -16.45 -18.78 -16.91
C ARG A 137 -17.02 -18.71 -15.48
N CYS A 138 -16.17 -18.52 -14.48
CA CYS A 138 -16.60 -18.42 -13.08
C CYS A 138 -17.46 -17.17 -12.87
N VAL A 139 -17.03 -16.01 -13.40
CA VAL A 139 -17.80 -14.76 -13.32
C VAL A 139 -19.14 -14.87 -14.06
N GLN A 140 -19.18 -15.49 -15.24
CA GLN A 140 -20.43 -15.75 -15.97
C GLN A 140 -21.40 -16.65 -15.20
N LYS A 141 -20.88 -17.57 -14.37
CA LYS A 141 -21.68 -18.42 -13.47
C LYS A 141 -22.11 -17.71 -12.18
N GLY A 142 -21.74 -16.44 -11.98
CA GLY A 142 -22.20 -15.62 -10.86
C GLY A 142 -21.15 -15.35 -9.79
N ALA A 143 -19.89 -15.78 -9.96
CA ALA A 143 -18.82 -15.41 -9.03
C ALA A 143 -18.56 -13.90 -9.08
N ARG A 144 -18.34 -13.29 -7.91
CA ARG A 144 -18.09 -11.84 -7.80
C ARG A 144 -16.64 -11.54 -8.16
N LEU A 145 -16.42 -10.54 -9.02
CA LEU A 145 -15.08 -10.18 -9.49
C LEU A 145 -14.43 -9.13 -8.57
N ILE A 146 -13.24 -9.43 -8.08
CA ILE A 146 -12.42 -8.56 -7.24
C ILE A 146 -11.05 -8.33 -7.90
N GLY A 147 -10.64 -7.08 -7.97
CA GLY A 147 -9.24 -6.71 -8.21
C GLY A 147 -8.58 -6.27 -6.89
N THR A 148 -7.37 -6.74 -6.60
CA THR A 148 -6.69 -6.37 -5.35
C THR A 148 -6.40 -4.88 -5.29
N ASN A 149 -6.09 -4.23 -6.42
CA ASN A 149 -5.86 -2.79 -6.51
C ASN A 149 -6.26 -2.25 -7.89
N SER A 150 -6.40 -0.92 -8.00
CA SER A 150 -6.89 -0.27 -9.21
C SER A 150 -5.80 0.23 -10.17
N ASP A 151 -4.53 -0.12 -9.91
CA ASP A 151 -3.40 0.39 -10.69
C ASP A 151 -3.40 -0.21 -12.10
N LEU A 152 -3.30 0.68 -13.10
CA LEU A 152 -3.19 0.29 -14.51
C LEU A 152 -1.78 -0.17 -14.87
N THR A 153 -0.78 0.46 -14.24
CA THR A 153 0.63 0.29 -14.56
C THR A 153 1.48 0.27 -13.31
N GLY A 154 2.54 -0.53 -13.30
CA GLY A 154 3.55 -0.57 -12.24
C GLY A 154 4.93 -0.16 -12.77
N PRO A 155 5.74 0.56 -11.97
CA PRO A 155 7.12 0.88 -12.33
C PRO A 155 8.03 -0.35 -12.12
N THR A 156 8.96 -0.58 -13.05
CA THR A 156 10.05 -1.57 -12.93
C THR A 156 11.37 -0.99 -13.44
N GLU A 157 12.49 -1.66 -13.14
CA GLU A 157 13.81 -1.27 -13.69
C GLU A 157 13.87 -1.31 -15.22
N GLN A 158 12.99 -2.09 -15.86
CA GLN A 158 12.92 -2.23 -17.32
C GLN A 158 11.86 -1.33 -17.97
N GLY A 159 11.21 -0.46 -17.17
CA GLY A 159 10.15 0.43 -17.61
C GLY A 159 8.78 0.05 -17.03
N ILE A 160 7.73 0.50 -17.71
CA ILE A 160 6.34 0.35 -17.25
C ILE A 160 5.81 -1.03 -17.63
N VAL A 161 5.15 -1.71 -16.68
CA VAL A 161 4.45 -2.97 -16.91
C VAL A 161 2.97 -2.85 -16.57
N PRO A 162 2.09 -3.69 -17.15
CA PRO A 162 0.69 -3.79 -16.72
C PRO A 162 0.58 -4.17 -15.24
N ALA A 163 -0.31 -3.49 -14.50
CA ALA A 163 -0.64 -3.80 -13.10
C ALA A 163 -2.05 -4.39 -12.97
N CYS A 164 -2.53 -4.62 -11.75
CA CYS A 164 -3.75 -5.39 -11.45
C CYS A 164 -4.95 -5.02 -12.34
N ARG A 165 -5.27 -3.73 -12.49
CA ARG A 165 -6.45 -3.30 -13.28
C ARG A 165 -6.32 -3.67 -14.75
N ALA A 166 -5.13 -3.57 -15.32
CA ALA A 166 -4.88 -3.99 -16.70
C ALA A 166 -5.02 -5.52 -16.87
N LEU A 167 -4.65 -6.30 -15.84
CA LEU A 167 -4.82 -7.76 -15.84
C LEU A 167 -6.29 -8.18 -15.67
N VAL A 168 -7.08 -7.39 -14.94
CA VAL A 168 -8.52 -7.63 -14.74
C VAL A 168 -9.33 -7.31 -16.00
N ALA A 169 -8.91 -6.33 -16.80
CA ALA A 169 -9.69 -5.80 -17.93
C ALA A 169 -10.20 -6.86 -18.93
N PRO A 170 -9.44 -7.89 -19.35
CA PRO A 170 -9.99 -8.92 -20.25
C PRO A 170 -11.17 -9.70 -19.66
N ILE A 171 -11.19 -9.90 -18.34
CA ILE A 171 -12.29 -10.58 -17.65
C ILE A 171 -13.51 -9.67 -17.61
N GLU A 172 -13.33 -8.37 -17.30
CA GLU A 172 -14.43 -7.40 -17.31
C GLU A 172 -15.05 -7.27 -18.70
N LEU A 173 -14.23 -7.10 -19.73
CA LEU A 173 -14.68 -6.93 -21.11
C LEU A 173 -15.41 -8.18 -21.64
N ALA A 174 -14.91 -9.38 -21.32
CA ALA A 174 -15.53 -10.64 -21.78
C ALA A 174 -16.84 -10.98 -21.05
N THR A 175 -17.02 -10.46 -19.83
CA THR A 175 -18.17 -10.80 -18.98
C THR A 175 -19.21 -9.68 -18.87
N GLY A 176 -18.84 -8.44 -19.21
CA GLY A 176 -19.63 -7.24 -18.95
C GLY A 176 -19.82 -6.94 -17.46
N LYS A 177 -18.99 -7.51 -16.59
CA LYS A 177 -19.02 -7.31 -15.13
C LYS A 177 -17.80 -6.52 -14.70
N GLU A 178 -18.02 -5.39 -14.06
CA GLU A 178 -16.94 -4.58 -13.47
C GLU A 178 -16.45 -5.22 -12.17
N ALA A 179 -15.13 -5.19 -11.97
CA ALA A 179 -14.50 -5.62 -10.75
C ALA A 179 -14.67 -4.59 -9.64
N TYR A 180 -14.78 -5.07 -8.41
CA TYR A 180 -14.62 -4.21 -7.24
C TYR A 180 -13.16 -4.19 -6.81
N TYR A 181 -12.54 -2.99 -6.79
CA TYR A 181 -11.13 -2.81 -6.46
C TYR A 181 -10.93 -2.45 -4.99
N ILE A 182 -10.07 -3.18 -4.28
CA ILE A 182 -9.89 -3.03 -2.82
C ILE A 182 -8.81 -2.02 -2.44
N GLY A 183 -7.69 -2.00 -3.16
CA GLY A 183 -6.57 -1.10 -2.89
C GLY A 183 -6.89 0.38 -3.09
N LYS A 184 -5.91 1.23 -2.78
CA LYS A 184 -6.02 2.69 -3.00
C LYS A 184 -6.40 2.98 -4.47
N PRO A 185 -7.26 3.98 -4.74
CA PRO A 185 -7.78 5.00 -3.81
C PRO A 185 -8.97 4.56 -2.93
N ASN A 186 -9.39 3.29 -2.96
CA ASN A 186 -10.57 2.88 -2.19
C ASN A 186 -10.39 3.16 -0.67
N PRO A 187 -11.32 3.92 -0.05
CA PRO A 187 -11.27 4.26 1.37
C PRO A 187 -11.22 3.06 2.33
N LEU A 188 -11.68 1.87 1.91
CA LEU A 188 -11.68 0.67 2.74
C LEU A 188 -10.29 0.33 3.27
N MET A 189 -9.28 0.32 2.39
CA MET A 189 -7.91 0.00 2.77
C MET A 189 -7.36 1.00 3.79
N MET A 190 -7.69 2.28 3.60
CA MET A 190 -7.26 3.36 4.49
C MET A 190 -7.92 3.26 5.87
N ARG A 191 -9.25 3.05 5.91
CA ARG A 191 -10.00 2.91 7.16
C ARG A 191 -9.50 1.73 7.98
N THR A 192 -9.17 0.62 7.32
CA THR A 192 -8.57 -0.51 8.03
C THR A 192 -7.17 -0.19 8.54
N GLY A 193 -6.35 0.54 7.76
CA GLY A 193 -5.07 1.05 8.23
C GLY A 193 -5.18 1.92 9.50
N ILE A 194 -6.16 2.82 9.56
CA ILE A 194 -6.44 3.65 10.76
C ILE A 194 -6.80 2.77 11.95
N ASN A 195 -7.65 1.76 11.74
CA ASN A 195 -8.05 0.82 12.80
C ASN A 195 -6.86 -0.01 13.32
N LEU A 196 -5.96 -0.45 12.43
CA LEU A 196 -4.75 -1.19 12.81
C LEU A 196 -3.79 -0.33 13.64
N LEU A 197 -3.72 0.97 13.36
CA LEU A 197 -2.98 1.92 14.19
C LEU A 197 -3.67 2.22 15.54
N GLY A 198 -4.90 1.77 15.76
CA GLY A 198 -5.69 2.14 16.94
C GLY A 198 -6.00 3.63 17.02
N GLY A 199 -5.93 4.34 15.88
CA GLY A 199 -5.99 5.80 15.81
C GLY A 199 -7.36 6.33 15.38
N HIS A 200 -7.45 7.67 15.31
CA HIS A 200 -8.58 8.39 14.73
C HIS A 200 -8.08 9.24 13.56
N SER A 201 -8.90 9.44 12.53
CA SER A 201 -8.48 10.13 11.29
C SER A 201 -7.87 11.52 11.55
N GLN A 202 -8.42 12.26 12.51
CA GLN A 202 -7.91 13.57 12.94
C GLN A 202 -6.48 13.55 13.51
N ASP A 203 -6.02 12.42 14.04
CA ASP A 203 -4.68 12.22 14.64
C ASP A 203 -3.72 11.46 13.71
N THR A 204 -4.19 11.11 12.50
CA THR A 204 -3.45 10.30 11.53
C THR A 204 -3.13 11.12 10.27
N VAL A 205 -1.98 10.83 9.67
CA VAL A 205 -1.56 11.39 8.39
C VAL A 205 -1.29 10.26 7.40
N ILE A 206 -1.63 10.49 6.13
CA ILE A 206 -1.09 9.70 5.02
C ILE A 206 0.04 10.45 4.32
N ILE A 207 1.13 9.73 4.07
CA ILE A 207 2.26 10.17 3.26
C ILE A 207 2.31 9.31 1.99
N GLY A 208 2.23 9.95 0.84
CA GLY A 208 2.20 9.28 -0.46
C GLY A 208 2.87 10.11 -1.54
N ASP A 209 3.14 9.51 -2.68
CA ASP A 209 3.75 10.16 -3.85
C ASP A 209 2.74 10.33 -5.00
N ARG A 210 1.50 9.82 -4.86
CA ARG A 210 0.46 9.86 -5.89
C ARG A 210 -0.79 10.61 -5.45
N MET A 211 -1.18 11.59 -6.27
CA MET A 211 -2.42 12.35 -6.08
C MET A 211 -3.67 11.47 -6.24
N ASP A 212 -3.68 10.63 -7.26
CA ASP A 212 -4.81 9.81 -7.71
C ASP A 212 -5.05 8.54 -6.87
N THR A 213 -4.14 8.20 -5.97
CA THR A 213 -4.28 7.07 -5.03
C THR A 213 -4.18 7.51 -3.58
N ASP A 214 -3.05 8.08 -3.15
CA ASP A 214 -2.77 8.31 -1.73
C ASP A 214 -3.48 9.55 -1.20
N ILE A 215 -3.35 10.66 -1.93
CA ILE A 215 -3.89 11.95 -1.49
C ILE A 215 -5.41 11.94 -1.51
N VAL A 216 -6.02 11.45 -2.59
CA VAL A 216 -7.49 11.32 -2.65
C VAL A 216 -8.02 10.38 -1.58
N ALA A 217 -7.39 9.21 -1.35
CA ALA A 217 -7.81 8.29 -0.29
C ALA A 217 -7.68 8.92 1.11
N GLY A 218 -6.63 9.72 1.33
CA GLY A 218 -6.46 10.47 2.57
C GLY A 218 -7.58 11.49 2.79
N ILE A 219 -7.89 12.29 1.78
CA ILE A 219 -8.96 13.31 1.83
C ILE A 219 -10.31 12.64 2.11
N GLU A 220 -10.65 11.59 1.36
CA GLU A 220 -11.93 10.88 1.51
C GLU A 220 -12.10 10.21 2.88
N CYS A 221 -10.99 9.87 3.55
CA CYS A 221 -10.98 9.33 4.91
C CYS A 221 -10.82 10.39 6.01
N GLY A 222 -10.72 11.67 5.66
CA GLY A 222 -10.53 12.77 6.61
C GLY A 222 -9.16 12.76 7.30
N LEU A 223 -8.15 12.17 6.66
CA LEU A 223 -6.75 12.21 7.11
C LEU A 223 -6.08 13.52 6.71
N ASP A 224 -5.07 13.92 7.47
CA ASP A 224 -4.10 14.87 6.92
C ASP A 224 -3.29 14.18 5.81
N THR A 225 -2.95 14.92 4.76
CA THR A 225 -2.26 14.38 3.59
C THR A 225 -0.92 15.08 3.36
N VAL A 226 0.14 14.31 3.20
CA VAL A 226 1.47 14.80 2.81
C VAL A 226 1.82 14.16 1.48
N LEU A 227 2.01 14.98 0.46
CA LEU A 227 2.57 14.54 -0.81
C LEU A 227 4.10 14.67 -0.76
N VAL A 228 4.82 13.61 -1.10
CA VAL A 228 6.26 13.67 -1.36
C VAL A 228 6.53 13.67 -2.87
N LEU A 229 7.54 14.43 -3.29
CA LEU A 229 7.93 14.58 -4.70
C LEU A 229 9.04 13.59 -5.12
N SER A 230 9.30 12.57 -4.30
CA SER A 230 10.32 11.55 -4.54
C SER A 230 9.86 10.43 -5.48
N GLY A 231 8.58 10.40 -5.85
CA GLY A 231 7.97 9.33 -6.65
C GLY A 231 7.33 9.84 -7.95
N VAL A 232 6.07 9.48 -8.19
CA VAL A 232 5.35 9.69 -9.46
C VAL A 232 4.93 11.15 -9.67
N THR A 233 4.39 11.81 -8.64
CA THR A 233 3.84 13.17 -8.80
C THR A 233 4.93 14.22 -8.73
N ASP A 234 5.06 15.05 -9.77
CA ASP A 234 5.82 16.29 -9.74
C ASP A 234 4.95 17.51 -9.37
N ARG A 235 5.59 18.66 -9.11
CA ARG A 235 4.89 19.89 -8.70
C ARG A 235 3.87 20.38 -9.72
N SER A 236 4.13 20.21 -11.01
CA SER A 236 3.24 20.67 -12.08
C SER A 236 1.98 19.80 -12.19
N MET A 237 2.09 18.50 -11.89
CA MET A 237 0.96 17.59 -11.91
C MET A 237 -0.11 17.95 -10.87
N ILE A 238 0.27 18.56 -9.75
CA ILE A 238 -0.65 18.93 -8.66
C ILE A 238 -1.74 19.88 -9.17
N ASP A 239 -1.41 20.77 -10.11
CA ASP A 239 -2.36 21.76 -10.66
C ASP A 239 -3.43 21.13 -11.56
N HIS A 240 -3.26 19.88 -11.99
CA HIS A 240 -4.26 19.15 -12.79
C HIS A 240 -5.38 18.52 -11.95
N PHE A 241 -5.25 18.51 -10.62
CA PHE A 241 -6.24 17.91 -9.73
C PHE A 241 -7.15 18.98 -9.09
N PRO A 242 -8.45 18.69 -8.89
CA PRO A 242 -9.38 19.60 -8.25
C PRO A 242 -9.21 19.69 -6.72
N TYR A 243 -8.29 18.90 -6.16
CA TYR A 243 -7.95 18.84 -4.73
C TYR A 243 -6.44 19.01 -4.54
N ARG A 244 -6.04 19.38 -3.32
CA ARG A 244 -4.64 19.61 -2.96
C ARG A 244 -4.27 18.80 -1.73
N PRO A 245 -3.02 18.31 -1.65
CA PRO A 245 -2.52 17.79 -0.40
C PRO A 245 -2.35 18.95 0.60
N ARG A 246 -2.53 18.66 1.88
CA ARG A 246 -2.25 19.62 2.96
C ARG A 246 -0.80 20.11 2.97
N LEU A 247 0.17 19.23 2.70
CA LEU A 247 1.60 19.57 2.64
C LEU A 247 2.27 18.90 1.45
N VAL A 248 3.30 19.56 0.90
CA VAL A 248 4.15 19.03 -0.18
C VAL A 248 5.60 19.09 0.28
N LEU A 249 6.30 17.95 0.27
CA LEU A 249 7.68 17.78 0.70
C LEU A 249 8.53 17.15 -0.42
N GLN A 250 9.85 17.24 -0.34
CA GLN A 250 10.71 16.54 -1.31
C GLN A 250 10.77 15.04 -1.02
N GLY A 251 10.76 14.66 0.26
CA GLY A 251 10.74 13.28 0.70
C GLY A 251 10.37 13.19 2.17
N VAL A 252 10.27 11.97 2.69
CA VAL A 252 9.99 11.73 4.12
C VAL A 252 11.09 12.26 5.05
N GLY A 253 12.31 12.44 4.54
CA GLY A 253 13.43 13.04 5.26
C GLY A 253 13.20 14.48 5.71
N ASP A 254 12.24 15.19 5.10
CA ASP A 254 11.89 16.56 5.50
C ASP A 254 11.01 16.58 6.77
N ILE A 255 10.50 15.42 7.22
CA ILE A 255 9.56 15.32 8.33
C ILE A 255 10.26 15.41 9.69
N PRO A 256 11.33 14.64 9.99
CA PRO A 256 12.05 14.78 11.24
C PRO A 256 12.56 16.22 11.44
N ASP A 257 12.82 16.60 12.68
CA ASP A 257 13.67 17.76 12.94
C ASP A 257 15.10 17.42 12.49
N ALA A 258 15.84 18.41 11.97
CA ALA A 258 17.28 18.26 11.80
C ALA A 258 17.81 17.82 13.18
N ALA A 259 18.39 16.62 13.24
CA ALA A 259 18.96 16.13 14.49
C ALA A 259 19.88 17.24 15.02
N GLU A 260 19.72 17.63 16.28
CA GLU A 260 20.78 18.37 16.96
C GLU A 260 22.02 17.49 16.84
N GLU A 261 22.94 17.87 15.94
CA GLU A 261 24.23 17.21 15.82
C GLU A 261 24.82 17.12 17.22
N GLY A 262 25.18 15.89 17.62
CA GLY A 262 25.58 15.58 18.98
C GLY A 262 26.55 16.63 19.51
N ILE A 263 26.12 17.35 20.56
CA ILE A 263 27.03 18.04 21.45
C ILE A 263 27.90 16.94 22.07
N VAL A 264 29.02 16.66 21.42
CA VAL A 264 30.15 16.00 22.06
C VAL A 264 30.60 16.99 23.13
N HIS A 265 30.17 16.75 24.37
CA HIS A 265 30.81 17.36 25.52
C HIS A 265 32.27 16.89 25.48
N LEU A 266 33.14 17.74 24.94
CA LEU A 266 34.57 17.69 25.24
C LEU A 266 34.69 18.02 26.72
N GLU A 267 34.64 16.99 27.56
CA GLU A 267 35.08 17.10 28.93
C GLU A 267 36.53 17.59 28.93
N SER A 268 36.70 18.68 29.65
CA SER A 268 37.95 19.36 29.96
C SER A 268 38.99 18.41 30.51
N ALA A 269 40.07 18.21 29.76
CA ALA A 269 41.36 17.79 30.32
C ALA A 269 42.22 19.05 30.53
N VAL A 270 42.04 19.68 31.68
CA VAL A 270 43.06 20.52 32.32
C VAL A 270 43.32 19.90 33.69
N GLY A 271 44.54 19.39 33.88
CA GLY A 271 45.01 18.74 35.10
C GLY A 271 46.29 17.98 34.84
#